data_AF-A0AAP5JV62-F1
#
_entry.id   AF-A0AAP5JV62-F1
#
_cell.length_a   1.000
_cell.length_b   1.000
_cell.length_c   1.000
_cell.angle_alpha   90.00
_cell.angle_beta   90.00
_cell.angle_gamma   90.00
#
_symmetry.space_group_name_H-M   'P 1'
#
loop_
_entity.id
_entity.type
_entity.pdbx_description
1 polymer ?
#
loop_
_entity_poly.entity_id
_entity_poly.type
_entity_poly.pdbx_seq_one_letter_code
_entity_poly.pdbx_strand_id
1 'polypeptide(L)' 'MDRALERFGQRVTDHLSPSTVKRLVTGSGKAEKEDVAESVRKLLGLPPDYEFESDDESDACAVALAWLIQNGVIDT' A
#
# COMPACT_ATOMS: atom_id res chain seq x y z
N MET A 1 -21.43 -2.72 -3.83
CA MET A 1 -20.84 -3.25 -5.08
C MET A 1 -20.19 -2.08 -5.81
N ASP A 2 -18.88 -2.16 -6.03
CA ASP A 2 -18.12 -1.12 -6.72
C ASP A 2 -18.37 -1.21 -8.23
N ARG A 3 -19.20 -0.28 -8.73
CA ARG A 3 -19.63 -0.26 -10.14
C ARG A 3 -18.50 0.05 -11.11
N ALA A 4 -17.39 0.62 -10.64
CA ALA A 4 -16.26 0.95 -11.51
C ALA A 4 -15.44 -0.31 -11.83
N LEU A 5 -15.14 -1.13 -10.81
CA LEU A 5 -14.39 -2.38 -10.98
C LEU A 5 -15.16 -3.46 -11.73
N GLU A 6 -16.48 -3.54 -11.54
CA GLU A 6 -17.34 -4.49 -12.26
C GLU A 6 -17.27 -4.32 -13.79
N ARG A 7 -17.08 -3.09 -14.28
CA ARG A 7 -16.92 -2.82 -15.73
C ARG A 7 -15.69 -3.50 -16.32
N PHE A 8 -14.69 -3.77 -15.50
CA PHE A 8 -13.47 -4.46 -15.87
C PHE A 8 -13.47 -5.94 -15.47
N GLY A 9 -14.61 -6.47 -15.02
CA GLY A 9 -14.72 -7.85 -14.52
C GLY A 9 -13.97 -8.10 -13.21
N GLN A 10 -13.55 -7.04 -12.51
CA GLN A 10 -12.82 -7.11 -11.26
C GLN A 10 -13.78 -7.10 -10.06
N ARG A 11 -13.39 -7.77 -8.98
CA ARG A 11 -14.14 -7.80 -7.71
C ARG A 11 -13.19 -7.58 -6.54
N VAL A 12 -13.66 -6.83 -5.55
CA VAL A 12 -12.94 -6.67 -4.28
C VAL A 12 -13.14 -7.94 -3.46
N THR A 13 -12.06 -8.63 -3.13
CA THR A 13 -12.08 -9.84 -2.27
C THR A 13 -11.81 -9.50 -0.81
N ASP A 14 -10.97 -8.49 -0.58
CA ASP A 14 -10.47 -8.15 0.75
C ASP A 14 -10.59 -6.64 1.00
N HIS A 15 -10.83 -6.30 2.26
CA HIS A 15 -10.91 -4.93 2.72
C HIS A 15 -9.84 -4.68 3.78
N LEU A 16 -8.85 -3.85 3.43
CA LEU A 16 -7.84 -3.37 4.37
C LEU A 16 -8.24 -1.98 4.88
N SER A 17 -8.28 -1.81 6.20
CA SER A 17 -8.48 -0.48 6.79
C SER A 17 -7.21 0.37 6.64
N PRO A 18 -7.32 1.71 6.55
CA PRO A 18 -6.15 2.58 6.41
C PRO A 18 -5.08 2.39 7.49
N SER A 19 -5.50 2.20 8.75
CA SER A 19 -4.58 1.94 9.86
C SER A 19 -3.89 0.57 9.77
N THR A 20 -4.55 -0.42 9.16
CA THR A 20 -3.95 -1.74 8.91
C THR A 20 -2.89 -1.65 7.81
N VAL A 21 -3.17 -0.95 6.72
CA VAL A 21 -2.18 -0.70 5.65
C VAL A 21 -0.95 -0.02 6.23
N LYS A 22 -1.14 1.10 6.95
CA LYS A 22 -0.05 1.82 7.62
C LYS A 22 0.77 0.90 8.53
N ARG A 23 0.11 0.17 9.44
CA ARG A 23 0.80 -0.74 10.36
C ARG A 23 1.61 -1.82 9.65
N LEU A 24 1.09 -2.42 8.58
CA LEU A 24 1.78 -3.51 7.87
C LEU A 24 2.99 -3.00 7.09
N VAL A 25 2.88 -1.82 6.48
CA VAL A 25 3.93 -1.26 5.61
C VAL A 25 5.00 -0.52 6.41
N THR A 26 4.62 0.21 7.47
CA THR A 26 5.55 1.08 8.23
C THR A 26 5.87 0.55 9.63
N GLY A 27 5.17 -0.50 10.09
CA GLY A 27 5.21 -0.95 11.49
C GLY A 27 4.33 -0.12 12.44
N SER A 28 3.75 1.00 12.00
CA SER A 28 2.94 1.90 12.85
C SER A 28 1.62 2.30 12.18
N GLY A 29 0.51 2.05 12.86
CA GLY A 29 -0.81 2.50 12.40
C GLY A 29 -1.02 4.02 12.47
N LYS A 30 -0.09 4.76 13.09
CA LYS A 30 -0.09 6.23 13.23
C LYS A 30 0.90 6.92 12.29
N ALA A 31 1.50 6.18 11.37
CA ALA A 31 2.42 6.74 10.38
C ALA A 31 1.76 7.84 9.55
N GLU A 32 2.52 8.88 9.21
CA GLU A 32 2.10 9.94 8.32
C GLU A 32 2.32 9.55 6.84
N LYS A 33 1.97 10.45 5.92
CA LYS A 33 2.05 10.17 4.47
C LYS A 33 3.49 9.94 4.03
N GLU A 34 4.42 10.72 4.57
CA GLU A 34 5.84 10.66 4.29
C GLU A 34 6.45 9.33 4.75
N ASP A 35 6.04 8.84 5.93
CA ASP A 35 6.48 7.55 6.47
C ASP A 35 6.04 6.37 5.59
N VAL A 36 4.82 6.45 5.02
CA VAL A 36 4.30 5.45 4.09
C VAL A 36 5.13 5.46 2.81
N ALA A 37 5.33 6.63 2.19
CA ALA A 37 6.14 6.73 0.97
C ALA A 37 7.59 6.24 1.17
N GLU A 38 8.22 6.57 2.30
CA GLU A 38 9.56 6.06 2.64
C GLU A 38 9.57 4.53 2.79
N SER A 39 8.59 3.96 3.48
CA SER A 39 8.51 2.51 3.68
C SER A 39 8.24 1.78 2.35
N VAL A 40 7.36 2.33 1.50
CA VAL A 40 7.10 1.81 0.16
C VAL A 40 8.37 1.83 -0.69
N ARG A 41 9.16 2.91 -0.67
CA ARG A 41 10.45 2.96 -1.38
C ARG A 41 11.38 1.84 -0.95
N LYS A 42 11.51 1.61 0.36
CA LYS A 42 12.35 0.54 0.92
C LYS A 42 11.89 -0.85 0.47
N LEU A 43 10.59 -1.15 0.60
CA LEU A 43 10.03 -2.45 0.23
C LEU A 43 10.13 -2.75 -1.27
N LEU A 44 10.00 -1.72 -2.11
CA LEU A 44 10.14 -1.86 -3.56
C LEU A 44 11.60 -1.80 -4.05
N GLY A 45 12.57 -1.55 -3.16
CA GLY A 45 13.98 -1.38 -3.53
C GLY A 45 14.23 -0.17 -4.44
N LEU A 46 13.40 0.88 -4.32
CA LEU A 46 13.54 2.11 -5.09
C LEU A 46 14.69 2.96 -4.56
N PRO A 47 15.27 3.84 -5.39
CA PRO A 47 16.25 4.82 -4.93
C PRO A 47 15.70 5.69 -3.78
N PRO A 48 16.53 6.09 -2.80
CA PRO A 48 16.10 6.94 -1.69
C PRO A 48 15.53 8.30 -2.14
N ASP A 49 15.97 8.80 -3.29
CA ASP A 49 15.57 10.05 -3.93
C ASP A 49 14.43 9.86 -4.95
N TYR A 50 13.83 8.67 -5.03
CA TYR A 50 12.64 8.47 -5.84
C TYR A 50 11.48 9.31 -5.29
N GLU A 51 10.93 10.19 -6.11
CA GLU A 51 9.76 10.99 -5.78
C GLU A 51 8.51 10.40 -6.45
N PHE A 52 7.48 10.14 -5.66
CA PHE A 52 6.15 9.84 -6.20
C PHE A 52 5.53 11.15 -6.73
N GLU A 53 4.77 11.08 -7.82
CA GLU A 53 4.11 12.26 -8.38
C GLU A 53 2.97 12.76 -7.47
N SER A 54 2.39 11.84 -6.68
CA SER A 54 1.32 12.12 -5.73
C SER A 54 1.33 11.10 -4.58
N ASP A 55 0.80 11.51 -3.42
CA ASP A 55 0.54 10.61 -2.30
C ASP A 55 -0.31 9.39 -2.71
N ASP A 56 -1.24 9.56 -3.65
CA ASP A 56 -2.11 8.49 -4.15
C ASP A 56 -1.32 7.35 -4.80
N GLU A 57 -0.20 7.63 -5.46
CA GLU A 57 0.65 6.60 -6.06
C GLU A 57 1.28 5.72 -4.98
N SER A 58 1.86 6.36 -3.96
CA SER A 58 2.47 5.67 -2.83
C SER A 58 1.43 4.91 -2.00
N ASP A 59 0.22 5.45 -1.83
CA ASP A 59 -0.89 4.80 -1.13
C ASP A 59 -1.38 3.56 -1.90
N ALA A 60 -1.49 3.64 -3.23
CA ALA A 60 -1.86 2.50 -4.06
C ALA A 60 -0.84 1.36 -3.96
N CYS A 61 0.46 1.68 -3.99
CA CYS A 61 1.53 0.72 -3.74
C CYS A 61 1.45 0.14 -2.32
N ALA A 62 1.20 0.97 -1.31
CA ALA A 62 1.09 0.54 0.08
C ALA A 62 -0.06 -0.46 0.29
N VAL A 63 -1.21 -0.26 -0.35
CA VAL A 63 -2.35 -1.20 -0.26
C VAL A 63 -1.97 -2.57 -0.83
N ALA A 64 -1.29 -2.61 -1.98
CA ALA A 64 -0.85 -3.85 -2.59
C ALA A 64 0.20 -4.57 -1.72
N LEU A 65 1.22 -3.85 -1.26
CA LEU A 65 2.26 -4.37 -0.39
C LEU A 65 1.68 -4.90 0.93
N ALA A 66 0.77 -4.16 1.55
CA ALA A 66 0.11 -4.58 2.78
C ALA A 66 -0.63 -5.92 2.62
N TRP A 67 -1.33 -6.11 1.49
CA TRP A 67 -1.99 -7.39 1.21
C TRP A 67 -0.96 -8.52 1.02
N LEU A 68 0.13 -8.28 0.29
CA LEU A 68 1.19 -9.28 0.08
C LEU A 68 1.85 -9.71 1.39
N ILE A 69 2.16 -8.74 2.26
CA ILE A 69 2.72 -8.98 3.59
C ILE A 69 1.72 -9.74 4.46
N GLN A 70 0.45 -9.31 4.50
CA GLN A 70 -0.60 -9.98 5.29
C GLN A 70 -0.78 -11.45 4.89
N ASN A 71 -0.60 -11.77 3.61
CA ASN A 71 -0.75 -13.12 3.06
C ASN A 71 0.56 -13.91 3.02
N GLY A 72 1.66 -13.38 3.57
CA GLY A 72 2.95 -14.06 3.63
C GLY A 72 3.58 -14.32 2.26
N VAL A 73 3.24 -13.49 1.26
CA VAL A 73 3.83 -13.56 -0.09
C VAL A 73 5.21 -12.90 -0.11
N ILE A 74 5.39 -11.85 0.70
CA ILE A 74 6.66 -11.14 0.92
C ILE A 74 6.84 -10.84 2.41
N ASP A 75 8.09 -10.60 2.81
CA ASP A 75 8.45 -10.09 4.14
C ASP A 75 8.73 -8.57 4.10
N THR A 76 8.70 -7.94 5.27
CA THR A 76 9.04 -6.51 5.48
C THR A 76 10.52 -6.27 5.67
#